data_AF-A0A4R4WNH0-F1
#
_entry.id   AF-A0A4R4WNH0-F1
#
_cell.length_a   1.000
_cell.length_b   1.000
_cell.length_c   1.000
_cell.angle_alpha   90.00
_cell.angle_beta   90.00
_cell.angle_gamma   90.00
#
_symmetry.space_group_name_H-M   'P 1'
#
loop_
_entity.id
_entity.type
_entity.pdbx_description
1 polymer ?
#
loop_
_entity_poly.entity_id
_entity_poly.type
_entity_poly.pdbx_seq_one_letter_code
_entity_poly.pdbx_strand_id
1 'polypeptide(L)'
;MLPPTPRLPEARALIDMDRYFVVHAPRQTGKTTALRTLASDLTAGGDVAALVFSCERAKVARDDVGWGESMLLDSIRAAAKRSGWPDELLPPDPWPQATPGSRIDVALSEWCRRCPRRVVLLFDEIDALQGDSLISFLCQLRDGHNARPDGHPFPTSVILCGLRDVREYKTAVGADPGRCNPTSPFNIVTESLRLGDFTADQIGELYGQHAQATGQEFAKDAVDRVFELTQGQPWLVNALAHEITFKMKVTGVITAGRVDEAKERLIRARATHLDALVARLYEPRVERVIEPIVAGTWPGTDTSFDDDVSYVHDLGLIRGTRDLEIANPIYREVLLRVLGDRTERFVKADPRSFVLPDGRFDLVRLLQEFVVFWREHGEVLIQQEGYHEAACQIILMAFLHRLVNGGGHLDREYAAGTKRLDVLIRWPYPGPDGERLMQREAMELKVWRAGKDDPLPDGLAQLDGYLDRLSLTTGVLVIFDRRPEATPWKERGCFERATTPSGRQVTVLRG
;
A
#
# COMPACT_ATOMS: atom_id res chain seq x y z
N MET A 1 10.61 21.06 0.46
CA MET A 1 10.81 19.59 0.39
C MET A 1 11.27 19.16 1.77
N LEU A 2 10.64 18.16 2.37
CA LEU A 2 11.14 17.61 3.63
C LEU A 2 12.57 17.07 3.40
N PRO A 3 13.53 17.36 4.29
CA PRO A 3 14.81 16.71 4.25
C PRO A 3 14.62 15.19 4.35
N PRO A 4 15.48 14.36 3.74
CA PRO A 4 15.39 12.90 3.78
C PRO A 4 15.89 12.34 5.13
N THR A 5 16.71 13.12 5.85
CA THR A 5 17.34 12.76 7.12
C THR A 5 16.36 12.25 8.19
N PRO A 6 15.14 12.81 8.37
CA PRO A 6 14.15 12.28 9.30
C PRO A 6 13.57 10.92 8.90
N ARG A 7 13.71 10.51 7.63
CA ARG A 7 13.16 9.25 7.10
C ARG A 7 14.22 8.14 6.96
N LEU A 8 15.49 8.50 6.97
CA LEU A 8 16.64 7.59 6.97
C LEU A 8 17.71 8.07 7.98
N PRO A 9 17.39 8.09 9.29
CA PRO A 9 18.30 8.66 10.30
C PRO A 9 19.63 7.89 10.37
N GLU A 10 19.59 6.58 10.15
CA GLU A 10 20.76 5.69 10.23
C GLU A 10 21.64 5.74 8.97
N ALA A 11 21.09 6.17 7.82
CA ALA A 11 21.82 6.14 6.56
C ALA A 11 23.10 6.98 6.61
N ARG A 12 23.08 8.13 7.29
CA ARG A 12 24.29 8.96 7.41
C ARG A 12 25.37 8.27 8.24
N ALA A 13 24.99 7.69 9.37
CA ALA A 13 25.92 6.97 10.24
C ALA A 13 26.55 5.76 9.51
N LEU A 14 25.76 5.01 8.73
CA LEU A 14 26.27 3.89 7.94
C LEU A 14 27.26 4.33 6.85
N ILE A 15 27.02 5.45 6.18
CA ILE A 15 27.94 6.02 5.18
C ILE A 15 29.24 6.49 5.84
N ASP A 16 29.15 7.12 7.01
CA ASP A 16 30.32 7.58 7.77
C ASP A 16 31.13 6.38 8.32
N MET A 17 30.49 5.22 8.52
CA MET A 17 31.12 3.93 8.88
C MET A 17 31.55 3.08 7.67
N ASP A 18 31.53 3.62 6.46
CA ASP A 18 31.93 2.92 5.23
C ASP A 18 31.12 1.64 4.91
N ARG A 19 29.88 1.55 5.40
CA ARG A 19 29.04 0.35 5.27
C ARG A 19 28.25 0.34 3.97
N TYR A 20 28.00 -0.87 3.47
CA TYR A 20 27.06 -1.11 2.38
C TYR A 20 25.74 -1.53 3.00
N PHE A 21 24.65 -0.94 2.52
CA PHE A 21 23.32 -1.20 3.06
C PHE A 21 22.26 -1.13 1.97
N VAL A 22 21.10 -1.68 2.30
CA VAL A 22 19.95 -1.74 1.38
C VAL A 22 18.92 -0.77 1.87
N VAL A 23 18.28 -0.06 0.95
CA VAL A 23 17.08 0.74 1.24
C VAL A 23 15.93 0.12 0.49
N HIS A 24 15.05 -0.58 1.20
CA HIS A 24 13.86 -1.16 0.59
C HIS A 24 12.62 -0.36 1.01
N ALA A 25 11.68 -0.18 0.08
CA ALA A 25 10.37 0.35 0.42
C ALA A 25 9.37 0.01 -0.68
N PRO A 26 8.06 0.05 -0.37
CA PRO A 26 7.02 -0.05 -1.38
C PRO A 26 7.19 0.96 -2.54
N ARG A 27 6.51 0.71 -3.66
CA ARG A 27 6.46 1.67 -4.77
C ARG A 27 5.93 3.02 -4.29
N GLN A 28 6.50 4.10 -4.84
CA GLN A 28 6.03 5.47 -4.65
C GLN A 28 6.08 6.01 -3.20
N THR A 29 6.93 5.45 -2.33
CA THR A 29 7.20 6.01 -0.99
C THR A 29 8.15 7.21 -1.01
N GLY A 30 8.54 7.70 -2.19
CA GLY A 30 9.49 8.81 -2.34
C GLY A 30 10.97 8.42 -2.24
N LYS A 31 11.31 7.14 -2.48
CA LYS A 31 12.70 6.62 -2.44
C LYS A 31 13.67 7.45 -3.28
N THR A 32 13.40 7.60 -4.58
CA THR A 32 14.25 8.39 -5.49
C THR A 32 14.45 9.82 -5.00
N THR A 33 13.39 10.46 -4.49
CA THR A 33 13.49 11.80 -3.93
C THR A 33 14.37 11.82 -2.69
N ALA A 34 14.18 10.88 -1.76
CA ALA A 34 14.98 10.80 -0.55
C ALA A 34 16.47 10.54 -0.85
N LEU A 35 16.79 9.63 -1.78
CA LEU A 35 18.16 9.34 -2.20
C LEU A 35 18.82 10.53 -2.88
N ARG A 36 18.10 11.25 -3.76
CA ARG A 36 18.63 12.45 -4.42
C ARG A 36 18.95 13.55 -3.44
N THR A 37 18.07 13.80 -2.47
CA THR A 37 18.36 14.81 -1.45
C THR A 37 19.53 14.37 -0.57
N LEU A 38 19.60 13.08 -0.17
CA LEU A 38 20.72 12.55 0.61
C LEU A 38 22.05 12.71 -0.12
N ALA A 39 22.10 12.40 -1.42
CA ALA A 39 23.29 12.55 -2.23
C ALA A 39 23.69 14.02 -2.43
N SER A 40 22.71 14.92 -2.58
CA SER A 40 22.96 16.36 -2.63
C SER A 40 23.58 16.87 -1.33
N ASP A 41 23.01 16.47 -0.18
CA ASP A 41 23.49 16.87 1.15
C ASP A 41 24.90 16.32 1.44
N LEU A 42 25.17 15.07 1.06
CA LEU A 42 26.51 14.45 1.15
C LEU A 42 27.54 15.18 0.31
N THR A 43 27.19 15.52 -0.93
CA THR A 43 28.11 16.19 -1.87
C THR A 43 28.37 17.64 -1.46
N ALA A 44 27.35 18.33 -0.91
CA ALA A 44 27.49 19.67 -0.35
C ALA A 44 28.44 19.70 0.87
N GLY A 45 28.54 18.59 1.61
CA GLY A 45 29.49 18.43 2.71
C GLY A 45 30.97 18.45 2.30
N GLY A 46 31.28 18.32 1.01
CA GLY A 46 32.65 18.51 0.48
C GLY A 46 33.57 17.29 0.53
N ASP A 47 33.36 16.35 1.44
CA ASP A 47 34.23 15.18 1.62
C ASP A 47 33.87 13.99 0.71
N VAL A 48 32.65 13.98 0.19
CA VAL A 48 32.05 12.85 -0.53
C VAL A 48 31.58 13.29 -1.92
N ALA A 49 31.78 12.43 -2.91
CA ALA A 49 31.11 12.50 -4.21
C ALA A 49 30.00 11.44 -4.25
N ALA A 50 28.76 11.86 -3.95
CA ALA A 50 27.62 10.94 -3.85
C ALA A 50 26.77 10.99 -5.12
N LEU A 51 26.68 9.88 -5.85
CA LEU A 51 25.94 9.80 -7.12
C LEU A 51 24.71 8.90 -7.00
N VAL A 52 23.56 9.42 -7.44
CA VAL A 52 22.32 8.64 -7.63
C VAL A 52 22.09 8.40 -9.11
N PHE A 53 21.79 7.15 -9.48
CA PHE A 53 21.39 6.79 -10.84
C PHE A 53 20.38 5.63 -10.81
N SER A 54 19.59 5.52 -11.87
CA SER A 54 18.60 4.44 -12.01
C SER A 54 19.18 3.27 -12.81
N CYS A 55 18.91 2.06 -12.34
CA CYS A 55 19.23 0.80 -13.00
C CYS A 55 18.23 0.40 -14.09
N GLU A 56 17.13 1.13 -14.31
CA GLU A 56 16.06 0.76 -15.25
C GLU A 56 16.55 0.54 -16.67
N ARG A 57 17.55 1.31 -17.12
CA ARG A 57 18.13 1.15 -18.46
C ARG A 57 18.78 -0.21 -18.67
N ALA A 58 19.25 -0.85 -17.61
CA ALA A 58 19.87 -2.17 -17.70
C ALA A 58 18.84 -3.32 -17.74
N LYS A 59 17.55 -3.05 -17.52
CA LYS A 59 16.46 -4.04 -17.59
C LYS A 59 16.39 -4.76 -18.93
N VAL A 60 16.74 -4.08 -20.02
CA VAL A 60 16.72 -4.65 -21.37
C VAL A 60 17.70 -5.81 -21.54
N ALA A 61 18.77 -5.84 -20.72
CA ALA A 61 19.82 -6.83 -20.82
C ALA A 61 19.40 -8.23 -20.36
N ARG A 62 18.38 -8.34 -19.49
CA ARG A 62 17.94 -9.62 -18.90
C ARG A 62 19.14 -10.40 -18.35
N ASP A 63 19.44 -11.58 -18.88
CA ASP A 63 20.54 -12.45 -18.44
C ASP A 63 21.88 -12.18 -19.16
N ASP A 64 21.94 -11.21 -20.09
CA ASP A 64 23.19 -10.81 -20.73
C ASP A 64 24.04 -9.94 -19.80
N VAL A 65 24.92 -10.59 -19.05
CA VAL A 65 25.86 -9.96 -18.10
C VAL A 65 26.66 -8.83 -18.76
N GLY A 66 27.25 -9.07 -19.92
CA GLY A 66 28.14 -8.10 -20.56
C GLY A 66 27.40 -6.85 -21.04
N TRP A 67 26.18 -7.03 -21.55
CA TRP A 67 25.34 -5.90 -21.94
C TRP A 67 24.79 -5.15 -20.71
N GLY A 68 24.38 -5.88 -19.67
CA GLY A 68 23.91 -5.31 -18.40
C GLY A 68 24.94 -4.41 -17.74
N GLU A 69 26.19 -4.87 -17.62
CA GLU A 69 27.30 -4.08 -17.10
C GLU A 69 27.53 -2.80 -17.91
N SER A 70 27.54 -2.92 -19.25
CA SER A 70 27.74 -1.76 -20.13
C SER A 70 26.65 -0.71 -19.93
N MET A 71 25.39 -1.13 -19.83
CA MET A 71 24.26 -0.24 -19.60
C MET A 71 24.30 0.44 -18.23
N LEU A 72 24.76 -0.26 -17.18
CA LEU A 72 24.95 0.33 -15.85
C LEU A 72 26.07 1.37 -15.87
N LEU A 73 27.22 1.05 -16.46
CA LEU A 73 28.36 1.96 -16.59
C LEU A 73 28.01 3.22 -17.40
N ASP A 74 27.21 3.08 -18.45
CA ASP A 74 26.69 4.22 -19.22
C ASP A 74 25.70 5.06 -18.39
N SER A 75 24.88 4.41 -17.56
CA SER A 75 23.92 5.09 -16.68
C SER A 75 24.62 5.90 -15.59
N ILE A 76 25.69 5.35 -15.00
CA ILE A 76 26.58 6.05 -14.06
C ILE A 76 27.18 7.27 -14.73
N ARG A 77 27.80 7.12 -15.91
CA ARG A 77 28.42 8.23 -16.63
C ARG A 77 27.41 9.32 -16.98
N ALA A 78 26.23 8.93 -17.49
CA ALA A 78 25.17 9.88 -17.84
C ALA A 78 24.60 10.60 -16.61
N ALA A 79 24.55 9.95 -15.44
CA ALA A 79 24.15 10.60 -14.20
C ALA A 79 25.22 11.59 -13.71
N ALA A 80 26.50 11.20 -13.71
CA ALA A 80 27.60 12.08 -13.33
C ALA A 80 27.74 13.31 -14.24
N LYS A 81 27.55 13.15 -15.56
CA LYS A 81 27.55 14.31 -16.48
C LYS A 81 26.38 15.28 -16.21
N ARG A 82 25.23 14.76 -15.75
CA ARG A 82 24.06 15.58 -15.41
C ARG A 82 24.14 16.26 -14.05
N SER A 83 25.00 15.81 -13.15
CA SER A 83 25.14 16.43 -11.82
C SER A 83 25.86 17.78 -11.87
N GLY A 84 26.55 18.11 -12.97
CA GLY A 84 27.31 19.34 -13.12
C GLY A 84 28.56 19.39 -12.24
N TRP A 85 29.12 18.24 -11.89
CA TRP A 85 30.34 18.16 -11.09
C TRP A 85 31.58 18.68 -11.85
N PRO A 86 32.60 19.17 -11.14
CA PRO A 86 33.91 19.41 -11.73
C PRO A 86 34.48 18.14 -12.37
N ASP A 87 35.29 18.31 -13.42
CA ASP A 87 35.86 17.20 -14.18
C ASP A 87 36.66 16.22 -13.31
N GLU A 88 37.25 16.70 -12.21
CA GLU A 88 38.01 15.89 -11.25
C GLU A 88 37.16 14.84 -10.51
N LEU A 89 35.85 15.06 -10.37
CA LEU A 89 34.92 14.13 -9.72
C LEU A 89 34.24 13.18 -10.71
N LEU A 90 34.38 13.42 -12.03
CA LEU A 90 33.71 12.65 -13.05
C LEU A 90 34.37 11.27 -13.24
N PRO A 91 33.57 10.25 -13.61
CA PRO A 91 34.12 8.95 -13.97
C PRO A 91 35.00 9.03 -15.24
N PRO A 92 35.95 8.09 -15.42
CA PRO A 92 36.81 8.06 -16.60
C PRO A 92 36.01 7.90 -17.90
N ASP A 93 36.43 8.66 -18.92
CA ASP A 93 35.91 8.59 -20.29
C ASP A 93 37.08 8.38 -21.27
N PRO A 94 37.22 7.21 -21.90
CA PRO A 94 36.37 6.01 -21.78
C PRO A 94 36.62 5.22 -20.47
N TRP A 95 35.72 4.27 -20.18
CA TRP A 95 35.93 3.28 -19.13
C TRP A 95 37.08 2.34 -19.52
N PRO A 96 37.85 1.81 -18.56
CA PRO A 96 38.87 0.80 -18.84
C PRO A 96 38.25 -0.44 -19.50
N GLN A 97 38.98 -1.03 -20.44
CA GLN A 97 38.54 -2.26 -21.09
C GLN A 97 38.69 -3.44 -20.13
N ALA A 98 37.60 -4.17 -19.93
CA ALA A 98 37.55 -5.35 -19.08
C ALA A 98 36.60 -6.41 -19.67
N THR A 99 36.85 -7.67 -19.30
CA THR A 99 36.02 -8.80 -19.69
C THR A 99 34.63 -8.70 -19.07
N PRO A 100 33.55 -9.13 -19.77
CA PRO A 100 32.24 -9.28 -19.16
C PRO A 100 32.32 -10.07 -17.84
N GLY A 101 31.69 -9.57 -16.79
CA GLY A 101 31.75 -10.14 -15.44
C GLY A 101 32.80 -9.52 -14.51
N SER A 102 33.65 -8.61 -15.01
CA SER A 102 34.58 -7.80 -14.20
C SER A 102 34.54 -6.31 -14.54
N ARG A 103 33.65 -5.89 -15.43
CA ARG A 103 33.63 -4.50 -15.94
C ARG A 103 33.27 -3.50 -14.86
N ILE A 104 32.34 -3.85 -13.98
CA ILE A 104 31.89 -2.95 -12.90
C ILE A 104 33.02 -2.76 -11.89
N ASP A 105 33.66 -3.86 -11.47
CA ASP A 105 34.77 -3.82 -10.52
C ASP A 105 35.90 -2.90 -11.02
N VAL A 106 36.44 -3.17 -12.22
CA VAL A 106 37.55 -2.42 -12.80
C VAL A 106 37.19 -0.95 -13.04
N ALA A 107 35.97 -0.68 -13.52
CA ALA A 107 35.52 0.68 -13.80
C ALA A 107 35.35 1.51 -12.51
N LEU A 108 34.68 0.96 -11.50
CA LEU A 108 34.46 1.65 -10.23
C LEU A 108 35.77 1.85 -9.47
N SER A 109 36.67 0.87 -9.53
CA SER A 109 38.00 0.99 -8.93
C SER A 109 38.81 2.11 -9.55
N GLU A 110 38.84 2.19 -10.89
CA GLU A 110 39.55 3.26 -11.59
C GLU A 110 38.96 4.64 -11.31
N TRP A 111 37.64 4.74 -11.16
CA TRP A 111 37.01 6.00 -10.77
C TRP A 111 37.39 6.41 -9.35
N CYS A 112 37.32 5.49 -8.37
CA CYS A 112 37.70 5.77 -6.99
C CYS A 112 39.17 6.14 -6.84
N ARG A 113 40.05 5.59 -7.69
CA ARG A 113 41.47 5.93 -7.73
C ARG A 113 41.73 7.36 -8.22
N ARG A 114 40.90 7.88 -9.14
CA ARG A 114 41.05 9.22 -9.73
C ARG A 114 40.34 10.31 -8.93
N CYS A 115 39.22 9.96 -8.30
CA CYS A 115 38.40 10.92 -7.59
C CYS A 115 39.13 11.41 -6.33
N PRO A 116 39.29 12.73 -6.11
CA PRO A 116 39.89 13.27 -4.89
C PRO A 116 39.00 13.12 -3.65
N ARG A 117 37.74 12.71 -3.82
CA ARG A 117 36.74 12.54 -2.76
C ARG A 117 36.32 11.09 -2.62
N ARG A 118 35.81 10.74 -1.43
CA ARG A 118 35.20 9.42 -1.18
C ARG A 118 33.99 9.24 -2.10
N VAL A 119 33.96 8.17 -2.88
CA VAL A 119 32.85 7.90 -3.81
C VAL A 119 31.75 7.12 -3.08
N VAL A 120 30.53 7.62 -3.14
CA VAL A 120 29.33 6.93 -2.61
C VAL A 120 28.32 6.76 -3.73
N LEU A 121 27.85 5.53 -3.94
CA LEU A 121 26.94 5.20 -5.04
C LEU A 121 25.58 4.74 -4.51
N LEU A 122 24.53 5.36 -5.05
CA LEU A 122 23.15 5.06 -4.73
C LEU A 122 22.47 4.49 -5.97
N PHE A 123 22.29 3.18 -5.97
CA PHE A 123 21.67 2.42 -7.05
C PHE A 123 20.16 2.43 -6.86
N ASP A 124 19.45 3.22 -7.65
CA ASP A 124 17.98 3.25 -7.61
C ASP A 124 17.40 2.17 -8.53
N GLU A 125 16.30 1.55 -8.09
CA GLU A 125 15.56 0.51 -8.81
C GLU A 125 16.42 -0.72 -9.17
N ILE A 126 17.21 -1.23 -8.22
CA ILE A 126 18.08 -2.39 -8.44
C ILE A 126 17.30 -3.64 -8.90
N ASP A 127 16.01 -3.75 -8.56
CA ASP A 127 15.10 -4.81 -9.04
C ASP A 127 14.87 -4.81 -10.56
N ALA A 128 15.31 -3.76 -11.26
CA ALA A 128 15.32 -3.73 -12.71
C ALA A 128 16.28 -4.77 -13.31
N LEU A 129 17.37 -5.08 -12.61
CA LEU A 129 18.28 -6.17 -12.96
C LEU A 129 17.67 -7.51 -12.53
N GLN A 130 17.78 -8.52 -13.39
CA GLN A 130 17.20 -9.85 -13.15
C GLN A 130 18.19 -10.94 -13.56
N GLY A 131 18.01 -12.13 -12.98
CA GLY A 131 18.78 -13.33 -13.32
C GLY A 131 20.30 -13.15 -13.23
N ASP A 132 21.01 -13.63 -14.24
CA ASP A 132 22.48 -13.73 -14.22
C ASP A 132 23.17 -12.36 -14.16
N SER A 133 22.56 -11.32 -14.74
CA SER A 133 23.08 -9.95 -14.69
C SER A 133 23.08 -9.37 -13.28
N LEU A 134 22.02 -9.63 -12.50
CA LEU A 134 21.95 -9.19 -11.11
C LEU A 134 22.99 -9.93 -10.26
N ILE A 135 23.12 -11.25 -10.45
CA ILE A 135 24.08 -12.08 -9.70
C ILE A 135 25.51 -11.62 -9.97
N SER A 136 25.88 -11.45 -11.24
CA SER A 136 27.22 -11.01 -11.61
C SER A 136 27.55 -9.63 -11.04
N PHE A 137 26.60 -8.70 -11.08
CA PHE A 137 26.76 -7.36 -10.52
C PHE A 137 26.97 -7.39 -8.99
N LEU A 138 26.17 -8.16 -8.25
CA LEU A 138 26.29 -8.29 -6.79
C LEU A 138 27.62 -8.96 -6.40
N CYS A 139 28.05 -10.00 -7.13
CA CYS A 139 29.35 -10.64 -6.90
C CYS A 139 30.52 -9.67 -7.07
N GLN A 140 30.53 -8.85 -8.13
CA GLN A 140 31.57 -7.86 -8.36
C GLN A 140 31.63 -6.79 -7.24
N LEU A 141 30.47 -6.28 -6.83
CA LEU A 141 30.41 -5.35 -5.70
C LEU A 141 30.94 -5.97 -4.39
N ARG A 142 30.66 -7.26 -4.18
CA ARG A 142 31.15 -8.00 -3.00
C ARG A 142 32.65 -8.15 -3.03
N ASP A 143 33.20 -8.58 -4.16
CA ASP A 143 34.62 -8.85 -4.31
C ASP A 143 35.42 -7.54 -4.16
N GLY A 144 34.97 -6.45 -4.80
CA GLY A 144 35.57 -5.12 -4.63
C GLY A 144 35.48 -4.59 -3.19
N HIS A 145 34.36 -4.79 -2.49
CA HIS A 145 34.22 -4.42 -1.07
C HIS A 145 35.21 -5.18 -0.18
N ASN A 146 35.33 -6.50 -0.37
CA ASN A 146 36.22 -7.34 0.42
C ASN A 146 37.70 -7.03 0.19
N ALA A 147 38.07 -6.52 -0.98
CA ALA A 147 39.44 -6.11 -1.30
C ALA A 147 39.82 -4.73 -0.72
N ARG A 148 38.86 -3.92 -0.25
CA ARG A 148 39.13 -2.57 0.27
C ARG A 148 40.12 -2.52 1.44
N PRO A 149 40.07 -3.41 2.45
CA PRO A 149 41.04 -3.40 3.55
C PRO A 149 42.49 -3.61 3.07
N ASP A 150 42.69 -4.26 1.93
CA ASP A 150 44.00 -4.50 1.31
C ASP A 150 44.50 -3.31 0.47
N GLY A 151 43.82 -2.16 0.53
CA GLY A 151 44.18 -0.95 -0.20
C GLY A 151 43.61 -0.87 -1.62
N HIS A 152 42.70 -1.76 -2.00
CA HIS A 152 42.00 -1.67 -3.29
C HIS A 152 41.07 -0.45 -3.31
N PRO A 153 41.25 0.52 -4.24
CA PRO A 153 40.37 1.67 -4.33
C PRO A 153 39.01 1.22 -4.86
N PHE A 154 37.96 1.40 -4.06
CA PHE A 154 36.59 1.01 -4.41
C PHE A 154 35.59 1.92 -3.66
N PRO A 155 34.31 2.02 -4.08
CA PRO A 155 33.35 2.91 -3.43
C PRO A 155 33.27 2.72 -1.92
N THR A 156 33.22 3.85 -1.22
CA THR A 156 33.28 3.84 0.24
C THR A 156 31.96 3.39 0.88
N SER A 157 30.84 3.69 0.21
CA SER A 157 29.54 3.17 0.58
C SER A 157 28.72 2.95 -0.69
N VAL A 158 27.96 1.85 -0.69
CA VAL A 158 27.00 1.52 -1.76
C VAL A 158 25.65 1.30 -1.12
N ILE A 159 24.65 2.00 -1.67
CA ILE A 159 23.27 1.94 -1.24
C ILE A 159 22.48 1.30 -2.37
N LEU A 160 21.92 0.11 -2.13
CA LEU A 160 21.04 -0.57 -3.08
C LEU A 160 19.60 -0.26 -2.74
N CYS A 161 18.89 0.40 -3.65
CA CYS A 161 17.50 0.80 -3.45
C CYS A 161 16.54 -0.02 -4.32
N GLY A 162 15.54 -0.63 -3.68
CA GLY A 162 14.60 -1.52 -4.33
C GLY A 162 13.24 -1.63 -3.63
N LEU A 163 12.44 -2.57 -4.10
CA LEU A 163 11.15 -2.99 -3.59
C LEU A 163 11.26 -4.14 -2.59
N ARG A 164 12.36 -4.90 -2.64
CA ARG A 164 12.56 -6.10 -1.84
C ARG A 164 13.78 -5.98 -0.95
N ASP A 165 13.76 -6.66 0.18
CA ASP A 165 14.98 -6.93 0.95
C ASP A 165 15.92 -7.82 0.12
N VAL A 166 17.24 -7.62 0.26
CA VAL A 166 18.25 -8.45 -0.39
C VAL A 166 18.13 -9.94 -0.05
N ARG A 167 17.56 -10.26 1.12
CA ARG A 167 17.23 -11.63 1.52
C ARG A 167 16.25 -12.32 0.56
N GLU A 168 15.38 -11.58 -0.12
CA GLU A 168 14.43 -12.11 -1.12
C GLU A 168 15.02 -12.26 -2.53
N TYR A 169 16.16 -11.64 -2.84
CA TYR A 169 16.88 -11.96 -4.10
C TYR A 169 17.31 -13.43 -4.14
N LYS A 170 17.33 -14.14 -3.00
CA LYS A 170 17.50 -15.61 -2.96
C LYS A 170 16.39 -16.35 -3.70
N THR A 171 15.15 -15.88 -3.58
CA THR A 171 13.94 -16.58 -4.10
C THR A 171 13.62 -16.17 -5.53
N ALA A 172 13.96 -14.93 -5.92
CA ALA A 172 13.74 -14.40 -7.27
C ALA A 172 14.69 -14.98 -8.34
N VAL A 173 15.78 -15.62 -7.92
CA VAL A 173 16.81 -16.19 -8.79
C VAL A 173 16.38 -17.49 -9.47
N GLY A 174 15.14 -17.97 -9.25
CA GLY A 174 14.65 -19.16 -9.94
C GLY A 174 15.56 -20.36 -9.70
N ALA A 175 16.04 -20.50 -8.46
CA ALA A 175 16.85 -21.64 -8.07
C ALA A 175 15.99 -22.90 -8.20
N ASP A 176 16.18 -23.62 -9.31
CA ASP A 176 15.91 -25.04 -9.37
C ASP A 176 16.61 -25.65 -8.12
N PRO A 177 15.88 -26.35 -7.22
CA PRO A 177 16.40 -26.80 -5.93
C PRO A 177 17.68 -27.66 -6.01
N GLY A 178 18.10 -28.09 -7.21
CA GLY A 178 19.33 -28.82 -7.47
C GLY A 178 20.55 -28.02 -7.94
N ARG A 179 20.49 -26.68 -8.15
CA ARG A 179 21.61 -25.91 -8.75
C ARG A 179 22.25 -24.80 -7.91
N CYS A 180 21.84 -24.53 -6.68
CA CYS A 180 22.43 -23.44 -5.89
C CYS A 180 23.38 -23.90 -4.80
N ASN A 181 24.62 -23.40 -4.88
CA ASN A 181 25.49 -23.22 -3.74
C ASN A 181 24.75 -22.29 -2.72
N PRO A 182 24.61 -22.66 -1.43
CA PRO A 182 23.70 -22.00 -0.48
C PRO A 182 24.16 -20.63 0.05
N THR A 183 25.27 -20.07 -0.46
CA THR A 183 25.81 -18.78 -0.04
C THR A 183 25.20 -17.62 -0.82
N SER A 184 24.50 -16.71 -0.12
CA SER A 184 24.03 -15.44 -0.71
C SER A 184 25.20 -14.72 -1.41
N PRO A 185 25.04 -14.29 -2.68
CA PRO A 185 26.08 -13.56 -3.40
C PRO A 185 26.36 -12.18 -2.80
N PHE A 186 25.56 -11.70 -1.83
CA PHE A 186 25.64 -10.34 -1.29
C PHE A 186 25.52 -10.25 0.24
N ASN A 187 26.30 -11.05 0.97
CA ASN A 187 26.33 -11.05 2.45
C ASN A 187 27.20 -9.93 3.08
N ILE A 188 27.52 -8.87 2.32
CA ILE A 188 28.27 -7.70 2.79
C ILE A 188 27.37 -6.54 3.24
N VAL A 189 26.06 -6.69 3.06
CA VAL A 189 25.06 -5.74 3.54
C VAL A 189 25.03 -5.78 5.05
N THR A 190 25.37 -4.66 5.67
CA THR A 190 25.39 -4.54 7.14
C THR A 190 23.97 -4.41 7.68
N GLU A 191 23.13 -3.59 7.02
CA GLU A 191 21.76 -3.32 7.44
C GLU A 191 20.82 -3.20 6.23
N SER A 192 19.54 -3.52 6.45
CA SER A 192 18.45 -3.32 5.49
C SER A 192 17.50 -2.29 6.10
N LEU A 193 17.54 -1.07 5.56
CA LEU A 193 16.75 0.06 6.02
C LEU A 193 15.44 0.12 5.24
N ARG A 194 14.31 0.10 5.96
CA ARG A 194 13.00 0.35 5.36
C ARG A 194 12.71 1.84 5.34
N LEU A 195 12.40 2.40 4.17
CA LEU A 195 11.90 3.78 4.12
C LEU A 195 10.47 3.82 4.69
N GLY A 196 10.32 4.33 5.91
CA GLY A 196 9.05 4.39 6.62
C GLY A 196 8.04 5.36 5.99
N ASP A 197 6.78 5.18 6.40
CA ASP A 197 5.68 6.10 6.13
C ASP A 197 5.84 7.39 6.95
N PHE A 198 5.16 8.47 6.55
CA PHE A 198 5.20 9.74 7.25
C PHE A 198 4.47 9.66 8.61
N THR A 199 5.05 10.27 9.65
CA THR A 199 4.31 10.53 10.89
C THR A 199 3.30 11.66 10.70
N ALA A 200 2.32 11.79 11.59
CA ALA A 200 1.37 12.91 11.57
C ALA A 200 2.09 14.28 11.56
N ASP A 201 3.14 14.43 12.37
CA ASP A 201 3.96 15.66 12.41
C ASP A 201 4.66 15.92 11.07
N GLN A 202 5.20 14.88 10.43
CA GLN A 202 5.86 15.02 9.12
C GLN A 202 4.86 15.40 8.01
N ILE A 203 3.62 14.90 8.06
CA ILE A 203 2.56 15.34 7.14
C ILE A 203 2.24 16.82 7.39
N GLY A 204 2.11 17.22 8.66
CA GLY A 204 1.88 18.62 9.04
C GLY A 204 2.98 19.54 8.54
N GLU A 205 4.24 19.16 8.68
CA GLU A 205 5.38 19.91 8.15
C GLU A 205 5.35 19.97 6.62
N LEU A 206 5.09 18.85 5.94
CA LEU A 206 5.00 18.79 4.48
C LEU A 206 3.91 19.74 3.94
N TYR A 207 2.73 19.73 4.55
CA TYR A 207 1.62 20.58 4.15
C TYR A 207 1.85 22.04 4.56
N GLY A 208 2.54 22.29 5.67
CA GLY A 208 2.99 23.63 6.06
C GLY A 208 3.95 24.25 5.04
N GLN A 209 4.93 23.48 4.54
CA GLN A 209 5.81 23.93 3.45
C GLN A 209 5.02 24.24 2.18
N HIS A 210 4.02 23.42 1.84
CA HIS A 210 3.15 23.68 0.71
C HIS A 210 2.33 24.97 0.90
N ALA A 211 1.72 25.15 2.07
CA ALA A 211 0.93 26.33 2.40
C ALA A 211 1.77 27.63 2.32
N GLN A 212 3.02 27.59 2.77
CA GLN A 212 3.95 28.72 2.62
C GLN A 212 4.26 29.04 1.16
N ALA A 213 4.37 28.01 0.30
CA ALA A 213 4.73 28.20 -1.11
C ALA A 213 3.54 28.61 -2.00
N THR A 214 2.33 28.15 -1.69
CA THR A 214 1.13 28.36 -2.54
C THR A 214 0.10 29.29 -1.92
N GLY A 215 0.22 29.62 -0.64
CA GLY A 215 -0.79 30.35 0.14
C GLY A 215 -2.02 29.52 0.51
N GLN A 216 -2.01 28.22 0.20
CA GLN A 216 -3.15 27.33 0.41
C GLN A 216 -3.04 26.59 1.75
N GLU A 217 -3.82 27.03 2.74
CA GLU A 217 -3.77 26.48 4.11
C GLU A 217 -4.57 25.18 4.27
N PHE A 218 -4.01 24.25 5.03
CA PHE A 218 -4.68 23.03 5.51
C PHE A 218 -5.04 23.21 6.98
N ALA A 219 -6.32 23.01 7.32
CA ALA A 219 -6.73 23.01 8.71
C ALA A 219 -6.20 21.76 9.44
N LYS A 220 -6.04 21.85 10.77
CA LYS A 220 -5.47 20.76 11.58
C LYS A 220 -6.29 19.48 11.50
N ASP A 221 -7.62 19.60 11.52
CA ASP A 221 -8.55 18.49 11.33
C ASP A 221 -8.36 17.79 9.97
N ALA A 222 -8.01 18.54 8.92
CA ALA A 222 -7.72 17.97 7.60
C ALA A 222 -6.41 17.18 7.60
N VAL A 223 -5.38 17.66 8.29
CA VAL A 223 -4.09 16.94 8.44
C VAL A 223 -4.28 15.65 9.21
N ASP A 224 -5.00 15.71 10.34
CA ASP A 224 -5.32 14.53 11.16
C ASP A 224 -6.11 13.51 10.34
N ARG A 225 -7.11 13.98 9.56
CA ARG A 225 -7.91 13.13 8.69
C ARG A 225 -7.09 12.49 7.56
N VAL A 226 -6.14 13.23 6.97
CA VAL A 226 -5.22 12.65 5.97
C VAL A 226 -4.37 11.57 6.62
N PHE A 227 -3.84 11.78 7.82
CA PHE A 227 -3.07 10.76 8.52
C PHE A 227 -3.91 9.52 8.81
N GLU A 228 -5.14 9.68 9.30
CA GLU A 228 -6.06 8.55 9.52
C GLU A 228 -6.28 7.72 8.25
N LEU A 229 -6.55 8.37 7.11
CA LEU A 229 -6.89 7.71 5.86
C LEU A 229 -5.69 7.07 5.15
N THR A 230 -4.52 7.68 5.27
CA THR A 230 -3.30 7.26 4.56
C THR A 230 -2.35 6.45 5.42
N GLN A 231 -2.48 6.54 6.74
CA GLN A 231 -1.55 6.01 7.73
C GLN A 231 -0.09 6.42 7.44
N GLY A 232 0.10 7.62 6.90
CA GLY A 232 1.43 8.14 6.56
C GLY A 232 1.92 7.82 5.16
N GLN A 233 1.20 7.02 4.38
CA GLN A 233 1.73 6.53 3.12
C GLN A 233 2.07 7.69 2.14
N PRO A 234 3.34 7.87 1.75
CA PRO A 234 3.79 9.07 1.05
C PRO A 234 3.06 9.36 -0.26
N TRP A 235 2.76 8.34 -1.06
CA TRP A 235 2.04 8.54 -2.31
C TRP A 235 0.61 9.01 -2.07
N LEU A 236 -0.13 8.35 -1.16
CA LEU A 236 -1.51 8.73 -0.84
C LEU A 236 -1.59 10.15 -0.26
N VAL A 237 -0.67 10.51 0.64
CA VAL A 237 -0.59 11.85 1.23
C VAL A 237 -0.42 12.91 0.14
N ASN A 238 0.48 12.69 -0.82
CA ASN A 238 0.69 13.61 -1.93
C ASN A 238 -0.46 13.58 -2.95
N ALA A 239 -1.04 12.41 -3.21
CA ALA A 239 -2.15 12.24 -4.15
C ALA A 239 -3.42 12.95 -3.66
N LEU A 240 -3.73 12.87 -2.36
CA LEU A 240 -4.84 13.61 -1.76
C LEU A 240 -4.61 15.12 -1.83
N ALA A 241 -3.41 15.59 -1.45
CA ALA A 241 -3.08 17.01 -1.58
C ALA A 241 -3.21 17.51 -3.02
N HIS A 242 -2.72 16.73 -3.99
CA HIS A 242 -2.83 17.07 -5.42
C HIS A 242 -4.28 17.06 -5.91
N GLU A 243 -5.10 16.08 -5.52
CA GLU A 243 -6.51 16.02 -5.89
C GLU A 243 -7.26 17.25 -5.35
N ILE A 244 -7.04 17.64 -4.10
CA ILE A 244 -7.71 18.79 -3.47
C ILE A 244 -7.29 20.11 -4.15
N THR A 245 -5.99 20.31 -4.32
CA THR A 245 -5.43 21.60 -4.77
C THR A 245 -5.56 21.78 -6.29
N PHE A 246 -5.25 20.76 -7.09
CA PHE A 246 -5.21 20.90 -8.55
C PHE A 246 -6.50 20.44 -9.25
N LYS A 247 -7.11 19.34 -8.81
CA LYS A 247 -8.29 18.77 -9.50
C LYS A 247 -9.61 19.35 -9.00
N MET A 248 -9.78 19.40 -7.68
CA MET A 248 -10.95 20.00 -7.05
C MET A 248 -10.85 21.53 -7.05
N LYS A 249 -9.63 22.08 -7.10
CA LYS A 249 -9.36 23.53 -7.10
C LYS A 249 -10.08 24.22 -5.94
N VAL A 250 -10.03 23.60 -4.76
CA VAL A 250 -10.64 24.17 -3.55
C VAL A 250 -9.96 25.50 -3.26
N THR A 251 -10.76 26.55 -3.12
CA THR A 251 -10.29 27.88 -2.72
C THR A 251 -10.55 28.08 -1.22
N GLY A 252 -9.59 28.70 -0.52
CA GLY A 252 -9.67 28.90 0.93
C GLY A 252 -9.25 27.67 1.74
N VAL A 253 -9.44 27.68 3.06
CA VAL A 253 -8.89 26.65 3.97
C VAL A 253 -9.45 25.25 3.67
N ILE A 254 -8.55 24.27 3.57
CA ILE A 254 -8.92 22.86 3.33
C ILE A 254 -9.34 22.22 4.65
N THR A 255 -10.59 21.76 4.70
CA THR A 255 -11.23 21.09 5.86
C THR A 255 -11.28 19.57 5.71
N ALA A 256 -11.49 18.81 6.80
CA ALA A 256 -11.61 17.34 6.76
C ALA A 256 -12.66 16.82 5.75
N GLY A 257 -13.80 17.50 5.58
CA GLY A 257 -14.83 17.10 4.61
C GLY A 257 -14.36 17.15 3.14
N ARG A 258 -13.40 18.04 2.81
CA ARG A 258 -12.79 18.09 1.47
C ARG A 258 -11.80 16.94 1.25
N VAL A 259 -11.17 16.47 2.32
CA VAL A 259 -10.30 15.30 2.28
C VAL A 259 -11.11 14.04 1.98
N ASP A 260 -12.26 13.86 2.63
CA ASP A 260 -13.17 12.73 2.35
C ASP A 260 -13.66 12.77 0.89
N GLU A 261 -14.02 13.94 0.37
CA GLU A 261 -14.41 14.11 -1.04
C GLU A 261 -13.26 13.74 -2.00
N ALA A 262 -12.03 14.16 -1.69
CA ALA A 262 -10.84 13.83 -2.47
C ALA A 262 -10.53 12.33 -2.44
N LYS A 263 -10.69 11.67 -1.28
CA LYS A 263 -10.56 10.22 -1.10
C LYS A 263 -11.50 9.48 -2.07
N GLU A 264 -12.78 9.84 -2.08
CA GLU A 264 -13.78 9.23 -2.97
C GLU A 264 -13.43 9.40 -4.44
N ARG A 265 -12.98 10.60 -4.84
CA ARG A 265 -12.55 10.88 -6.21
C ARG A 265 -11.33 10.05 -6.60
N LEU A 266 -10.35 9.93 -5.70
CA LEU A 266 -9.13 9.16 -5.93
C LEU A 266 -9.44 7.66 -6.15
N ILE A 267 -10.30 7.09 -5.32
CA ILE A 267 -10.73 5.69 -5.42
C ILE A 267 -11.53 5.46 -6.70
N ARG A 268 -12.47 6.36 -7.04
CA ARG A 268 -13.27 6.27 -8.28
C ARG A 268 -12.42 6.42 -9.54
N ALA A 269 -11.43 7.30 -9.52
CA ALA A 269 -10.58 7.58 -10.67
C ALA A 269 -9.60 6.45 -11.01
N ARG A 270 -9.50 5.39 -10.17
CA ARG A 270 -8.56 4.27 -10.32
C ARG A 270 -7.17 4.77 -10.71
N ALA A 271 -6.56 5.55 -9.83
CA ALA A 271 -5.22 6.05 -10.06
C ALA A 271 -4.26 4.89 -10.41
N THR A 272 -3.32 5.12 -11.31
CA THR A 272 -2.42 4.08 -11.87
C THR A 272 -1.69 3.23 -10.83
N HIS A 273 -1.42 3.78 -9.64
CA HIS A 273 -0.86 3.03 -8.51
C HIS A 273 -1.82 2.01 -7.93
N LEU A 274 -3.11 2.37 -7.80
CA LEU A 274 -4.16 1.46 -7.34
C LEU A 274 -4.33 0.30 -8.34
N ASP A 275 -4.28 0.58 -9.64
CA ASP A 275 -4.33 -0.47 -10.68
C ASP A 275 -3.16 -1.46 -10.59
N ALA A 276 -1.97 -0.96 -10.27
CA ALA A 276 -0.80 -1.84 -10.07
C ALA A 276 -0.96 -2.76 -8.84
N LEU A 277 -1.66 -2.29 -7.80
CA LEU A 277 -2.00 -3.11 -6.63
C LEU A 277 -3.06 -4.15 -6.98
N VAL A 278 -4.08 -3.79 -7.76
CA VAL A 278 -5.12 -4.73 -8.25
C VAL A 278 -4.52 -5.98 -8.87
N ALA A 279 -3.53 -5.80 -9.75
CA ALA A 279 -2.89 -6.93 -10.43
C ALA A 279 -2.22 -7.92 -9.47
N ARG A 280 -1.77 -7.46 -8.30
CA ARG A 280 -1.09 -8.27 -7.28
C ARG A 280 -2.04 -9.00 -6.35
N LEU A 281 -3.30 -8.56 -6.24
CA LEU A 281 -4.31 -9.17 -5.36
C LEU A 281 -4.72 -10.59 -5.77
N TYR A 282 -4.48 -10.94 -7.04
CA TYR A 282 -4.75 -12.28 -7.58
C TYR A 282 -3.52 -13.21 -7.53
N GLU A 283 -2.39 -12.76 -6.96
CA GLU A 283 -1.25 -13.66 -6.72
C GLU A 283 -1.57 -14.60 -5.54
N PRO A 284 -1.39 -15.92 -5.67
CA PRO A 284 -1.74 -16.87 -4.62
C PRO A 284 -1.13 -16.57 -3.25
N ARG A 285 0.12 -16.11 -3.22
CA ARG A 285 0.82 -15.69 -1.99
C ARG A 285 0.21 -14.44 -1.32
N VAL A 286 -0.31 -13.50 -2.11
CA VAL A 286 -0.94 -12.28 -1.59
C VAL A 286 -2.34 -12.62 -1.07
N GLU A 287 -3.08 -13.42 -1.83
CA GLU A 287 -4.41 -13.91 -1.46
C GLU A 287 -4.39 -14.65 -0.11
N ARG A 288 -3.43 -15.56 0.10
CA ARG A 288 -3.26 -16.31 1.37
C ARG A 288 -3.13 -15.41 2.61
N VAL A 289 -2.55 -14.22 2.46
CA VAL A 289 -2.35 -13.27 3.57
C VAL A 289 -3.54 -12.32 3.71
N ILE A 290 -4.05 -11.79 2.59
CA ILE A 290 -5.10 -10.76 2.61
C ILE A 290 -6.46 -11.36 2.94
N GLU A 291 -6.76 -12.58 2.46
CA GLU A 291 -8.05 -13.21 2.67
C GLU A 291 -8.40 -13.38 4.16
N PRO A 292 -7.53 -13.93 5.03
CA PRO A 292 -7.80 -14.02 6.47
C PRO A 292 -8.00 -12.65 7.13
N ILE A 293 -7.22 -11.64 6.72
CA ILE A 293 -7.32 -10.27 7.26
C ILE A 293 -8.67 -9.64 6.94
N VAL A 294 -9.16 -9.81 5.69
CA VAL A 294 -10.48 -9.32 5.31
C VAL A 294 -11.57 -10.12 6.02
N ALA A 295 -11.41 -11.44 6.11
CA ALA A 295 -12.39 -12.33 6.73
C ALA A 295 -12.43 -12.23 8.27
N GLY A 296 -11.49 -11.50 8.89
CA GLY A 296 -11.38 -11.37 10.34
C GLY A 296 -10.92 -12.66 11.03
N THR A 297 -10.16 -13.50 10.32
CA THR A 297 -9.61 -14.76 10.83
C THR A 297 -8.10 -14.69 11.05
N TRP A 298 -7.63 -15.59 11.90
CA TRP A 298 -6.20 -15.78 12.13
C TRP A 298 -5.65 -16.75 11.10
N PRO A 299 -4.58 -16.38 10.37
CA PRO A 299 -3.95 -17.29 9.41
C PRO A 299 -3.23 -18.46 10.10
N GLY A 300 -2.94 -19.50 9.32
CA GLY A 300 -2.12 -20.63 9.78
C GLY A 300 -0.66 -20.22 10.02
N THR A 301 0.02 -20.89 10.96
CA THR A 301 1.36 -20.54 11.45
C THR A 301 2.49 -21.36 10.80
N ASP A 302 2.54 -21.43 9.47
CA ASP A 302 3.63 -22.13 8.77
C ASP A 302 4.75 -21.16 8.33
N THR A 303 5.98 -21.63 8.26
CA THR A 303 7.15 -20.90 7.73
C THR A 303 6.93 -20.34 6.32
N SER A 304 6.18 -21.05 5.46
CA SER A 304 5.81 -20.53 4.14
C SER A 304 4.91 -19.28 4.20
N PHE A 305 4.13 -19.15 5.27
CA PHE A 305 3.26 -18.01 5.52
C PHE A 305 4.05 -16.79 5.99
N ASP A 306 5.12 -16.96 6.77
CA ASP A 306 5.98 -15.86 7.21
C ASP A 306 6.70 -15.15 6.04
N ASP A 307 7.13 -15.92 5.04
CA ASP A 307 7.68 -15.38 3.80
C ASP A 307 6.62 -14.63 2.98
N ASP A 308 5.42 -15.20 2.85
CA ASP A 308 4.28 -14.56 2.17
C ASP A 308 3.89 -13.23 2.87
N VAL A 309 3.87 -13.20 4.21
CA VAL A 309 3.59 -12.01 5.02
C VAL A 309 4.65 -10.93 4.81
N SER A 310 5.93 -11.32 4.82
CA SER A 310 7.04 -10.38 4.57
C SER A 310 6.92 -9.76 3.19
N TYR A 311 6.61 -10.57 2.17
CA TYR A 311 6.39 -10.09 0.81
C TYR A 311 5.21 -9.10 0.72
N VAL A 312 4.08 -9.39 1.36
CA VAL A 312 2.88 -8.52 1.35
C VAL A 312 3.13 -7.22 2.12
N HIS A 313 3.93 -7.27 3.20
CA HIS A 313 4.39 -6.10 3.93
C HIS A 313 5.31 -5.20 3.08
N ASP A 314 6.24 -5.80 2.33
CA ASP A 314 7.16 -5.08 1.44
C ASP A 314 6.45 -4.48 0.21
N LEU A 315 5.36 -5.10 -0.24
CA LEU A 315 4.43 -4.48 -1.19
C LEU A 315 3.70 -3.26 -0.62
N GLY A 316 3.67 -3.09 0.71
CA GLY A 316 2.97 -2.01 1.39
C GLY A 316 1.47 -2.23 1.52
N LEU A 317 1.00 -3.48 1.43
CA LEU A 317 -0.42 -3.84 1.59
C LEU A 317 -0.84 -4.02 3.04
N ILE A 318 0.10 -4.37 3.93
CA ILE A 318 -0.11 -4.53 5.38
C ILE A 318 0.85 -3.66 6.19
N ARG A 319 0.44 -3.28 7.41
CA ARG A 319 1.22 -2.38 8.28
C ARG A 319 2.41 -3.07 8.94
N GLY A 320 2.29 -4.34 9.28
CA GLY A 320 3.32 -5.08 9.98
C GLY A 320 3.22 -6.59 9.76
N THR A 321 4.28 -7.29 10.16
CA THR A 321 4.36 -8.76 10.05
C THR A 321 3.78 -9.48 11.27
N ARG A 322 3.58 -8.77 12.39
CA ARG A 322 2.96 -9.29 13.62
C ARG A 322 1.48 -8.92 13.73
N ASP A 323 1.19 -7.63 13.49
CA ASP A 323 -0.18 -7.11 13.45
C ASP A 323 -0.63 -7.06 12.00
N LEU A 324 -1.30 -8.13 11.56
CA LEU A 324 -1.80 -8.31 10.21
C LEU A 324 -3.03 -7.42 9.96
N GLU A 325 -2.78 -6.11 9.83
CA GLU A 325 -3.76 -5.12 9.42
C GLU A 325 -3.42 -4.59 8.02
N ILE A 326 -4.45 -4.32 7.21
CA ILE A 326 -4.29 -3.60 5.95
C ILE A 326 -3.61 -2.25 6.20
N ALA A 327 -2.66 -1.88 5.34
CA ALA A 327 -1.77 -0.74 5.56
C ALA A 327 -2.49 0.57 5.85
N ASN A 328 -3.62 0.83 5.18
CA ASN A 328 -4.42 2.03 5.39
C ASN A 328 -5.91 1.84 4.99
N PRO A 329 -6.82 2.68 5.52
CA PRO A 329 -8.25 2.63 5.18
C PRO A 329 -8.56 2.73 3.68
N ILE A 330 -7.81 3.56 2.93
CA ILE A 330 -8.02 3.69 1.47
C ILE A 330 -7.77 2.36 0.77
N TYR A 331 -6.70 1.66 1.12
CA TYR A 331 -6.35 0.37 0.53
C TYR A 331 -7.39 -0.69 0.84
N ARG A 332 -7.94 -0.70 2.05
CA ARG A 332 -9.00 -1.63 2.43
C ARG A 332 -10.28 -1.44 1.62
N GLU A 333 -10.63 -0.19 1.34
CA GLU A 333 -11.77 0.15 0.49
C GLU A 333 -11.52 -0.24 -0.97
N VAL A 334 -10.34 0.10 -1.50
CA VAL A 334 -9.94 -0.26 -2.87
C VAL A 334 -9.93 -1.79 -3.05
N LEU A 335 -9.38 -2.53 -2.10
CA LEU A 335 -9.35 -4.00 -2.08
C LEU A 335 -10.73 -4.59 -2.30
N LEU A 336 -11.69 -4.24 -1.44
CA LEU A 336 -13.05 -4.77 -1.54
C LEU A 336 -13.74 -4.38 -2.84
N ARG A 337 -13.56 -3.13 -3.27
CA ARG A 337 -14.17 -2.64 -4.51
C ARG A 337 -13.64 -3.37 -5.73
N VAL A 338 -12.34 -3.68 -5.74
CA VAL A 338 -11.68 -4.38 -6.83
C VAL A 338 -12.08 -5.84 -6.87
N LEU A 339 -12.08 -6.51 -5.72
CA LEU A 339 -12.56 -7.89 -5.61
C LEU A 339 -14.05 -7.98 -6.01
N GLY A 340 -14.84 -7.00 -5.58
CA GLY A 340 -16.26 -6.87 -5.88
C GLY A 340 -16.63 -6.46 -7.32
N ASP A 341 -15.68 -6.06 -8.18
CA ASP A 341 -15.97 -5.55 -9.53
C ASP A 341 -16.75 -6.58 -10.39
N ARG A 342 -16.44 -7.87 -10.21
CA ARG A 342 -17.18 -8.94 -10.89
C ARG A 342 -18.61 -9.03 -10.38
N THR A 343 -18.79 -8.98 -9.07
CA THR A 343 -20.10 -9.00 -8.41
C THR A 343 -20.96 -7.81 -8.84
N GLU A 344 -20.40 -6.59 -8.93
CA GLU A 344 -21.14 -5.40 -9.36
C GLU A 344 -21.82 -5.57 -10.74
N ARG A 345 -21.26 -6.38 -11.64
CA ARG A 345 -21.83 -6.64 -12.98
C ARG A 345 -23.14 -7.42 -12.93
N PHE A 346 -23.38 -8.19 -11.87
CA PHE A 346 -24.61 -8.93 -11.67
C PHE A 346 -25.71 -8.07 -11.04
N VAL A 347 -25.37 -6.90 -10.47
CA VAL A 347 -26.32 -5.98 -9.84
C VAL A 347 -26.99 -5.13 -10.92
N LYS A 348 -28.22 -5.53 -11.30
CA LYS A 348 -29.03 -4.83 -12.31
C LYS A 348 -29.99 -3.77 -11.74
N ALA A 349 -30.13 -3.71 -10.42
CA ALA A 349 -31.04 -2.77 -9.78
C ALA A 349 -30.62 -1.31 -10.02
N ASP A 350 -31.61 -0.43 -10.27
CA ASP A 350 -31.37 0.99 -10.45
C ASP A 350 -31.20 1.68 -9.09
N PRO A 351 -30.05 2.35 -8.82
CA PRO A 351 -29.84 3.12 -7.59
C PRO A 351 -30.97 4.09 -7.22
N ARG A 352 -31.65 4.68 -8.22
CA ARG A 352 -32.75 5.63 -7.97
C ARG A 352 -33.97 5.00 -7.35
N SER A 353 -34.15 3.69 -7.49
CA SER A 353 -35.30 2.98 -6.93
C SER A 353 -35.23 2.83 -5.40
N PHE A 354 -34.08 3.12 -4.80
CA PHE A 354 -33.84 3.06 -3.35
C PHE A 354 -33.93 4.43 -2.67
N VAL A 355 -34.47 5.43 -3.36
CA VAL A 355 -34.69 6.77 -2.82
C VAL A 355 -36.19 6.98 -2.66
N LEU A 356 -36.62 7.26 -1.43
CA LEU A 356 -38.00 7.57 -1.09
C LEU A 356 -38.40 8.93 -1.70
N PRO A 357 -39.72 9.21 -1.87
CA PRO A 357 -40.19 10.50 -2.37
C PRO A 357 -39.74 11.72 -1.55
N ASP A 358 -39.42 11.52 -0.27
CA ASP A 358 -38.89 12.55 0.63
C ASP A 358 -37.35 12.74 0.51
N GLY A 359 -36.71 12.00 -0.40
CA GLY A 359 -35.27 12.05 -0.66
C GLY A 359 -34.42 11.17 0.26
N ARG A 360 -35.03 10.45 1.22
CA ARG A 360 -34.32 9.54 2.13
C ARG A 360 -33.98 8.21 1.46
N PHE A 361 -33.01 7.51 2.02
CA PHE A 361 -32.56 6.20 1.55
C PHE A 361 -33.43 5.08 2.12
N ASP A 362 -33.96 4.23 1.23
CA ASP A 362 -34.76 3.06 1.60
C ASP A 362 -33.87 1.84 1.88
N LEU A 363 -33.34 1.78 3.11
CA LEU A 363 -32.51 0.66 3.55
C LEU A 363 -33.29 -0.67 3.58
N VAL A 364 -34.58 -0.64 3.91
CA VAL A 364 -35.41 -1.85 4.00
C VAL A 364 -35.53 -2.50 2.63
N ARG A 365 -35.87 -1.72 1.61
CA ARG A 365 -35.93 -2.19 0.23
C ARG A 365 -34.57 -2.68 -0.26
N LEU A 366 -33.48 -1.99 0.09
CA LEU A 366 -32.13 -2.42 -0.27
C LEU A 366 -31.84 -3.82 0.29
N LEU A 367 -32.13 -4.08 1.57
CA LEU A 367 -31.88 -5.38 2.17
C LEU A 367 -32.75 -6.48 1.55
N GLN A 368 -33.99 -6.17 1.19
CA GLN A 368 -34.88 -7.11 0.50
C GLN A 368 -34.34 -7.48 -0.89
N GLU A 369 -33.89 -6.49 -1.66
CA GLU A 369 -33.25 -6.74 -2.96
C GLU A 369 -31.93 -7.49 -2.80
N PHE A 370 -31.15 -7.21 -1.75
CA PHE A 370 -29.96 -7.98 -1.44
C PHE A 370 -30.29 -9.46 -1.17
N VAL A 371 -31.38 -9.77 -0.47
CA VAL A 371 -31.82 -11.16 -0.25
C VAL A 371 -32.16 -11.86 -1.57
N VAL A 372 -32.88 -11.18 -2.47
CA VAL A 372 -33.21 -11.74 -3.79
C VAL A 372 -31.93 -12.00 -4.57
N PHE A 373 -31.05 -11.01 -4.64
CA PHE A 373 -29.74 -11.13 -5.29
C PHE A 373 -28.89 -12.27 -4.69
N TRP A 374 -28.85 -12.38 -3.37
CA TRP A 374 -28.10 -13.40 -2.65
C TRP A 374 -28.61 -14.81 -2.93
N ARG A 375 -29.94 -14.99 -3.06
CA ARG A 375 -30.56 -16.27 -3.44
C ARG A 375 -30.26 -16.66 -4.88
N GLU A 376 -30.20 -15.70 -5.79
CA GLU A 376 -30.01 -15.95 -7.23
C GLU A 376 -28.54 -16.15 -7.61
N HIS A 377 -27.63 -15.45 -6.95
CA HIS A 377 -26.23 -15.35 -7.38
C HIS A 377 -25.21 -15.74 -6.30
N GLY A 378 -25.61 -15.84 -5.03
CA GLY A 378 -24.68 -16.03 -3.91
C GLY A 378 -23.81 -17.28 -4.02
N GLU A 379 -24.39 -18.42 -4.40
CA GLU A 379 -23.64 -19.67 -4.55
C GLU A 379 -22.54 -19.58 -5.62
N VAL A 380 -22.89 -19.09 -6.80
CA VAL A 380 -21.97 -18.95 -7.94
C VAL A 380 -20.88 -17.93 -7.63
N LEU A 381 -21.24 -16.81 -7.00
CA LEU A 381 -20.28 -15.77 -6.65
C LEU A 381 -19.30 -16.27 -5.59
N ILE A 382 -19.75 -16.96 -4.53
CA ILE A 382 -18.82 -17.51 -3.53
C ILE A 382 -17.83 -18.51 -4.15
N GLN A 383 -18.26 -19.34 -5.12
CA GLN A 383 -17.38 -20.31 -5.77
C GLN A 383 -16.40 -19.66 -6.77
N GLN A 384 -16.75 -18.50 -7.31
CA GLN A 384 -15.92 -17.78 -8.31
C GLN A 384 -15.02 -16.71 -7.69
N GLU A 385 -15.35 -16.25 -6.49
CA GLU A 385 -14.51 -15.36 -5.68
C GLU A 385 -13.31 -16.18 -5.16
N GLY A 386 -12.10 -15.87 -5.62
CA GLY A 386 -10.87 -16.52 -5.11
C GLY A 386 -10.76 -16.42 -3.58
N TYR A 387 -11.28 -15.32 -3.04
CA TYR A 387 -11.37 -15.00 -1.62
C TYR A 387 -12.57 -15.68 -0.95
N HIS A 388 -12.57 -17.01 -0.94
CA HIS A 388 -13.62 -17.85 -0.37
C HIS A 388 -14.01 -17.45 1.06
N GLU A 389 -13.08 -17.17 1.96
CA GLU A 389 -13.35 -16.81 3.36
C GLU A 389 -14.02 -15.43 3.51
N ALA A 390 -13.65 -14.48 2.66
CA ALA A 390 -14.13 -13.11 2.68
C ALA A 390 -15.27 -12.83 1.68
N ALA A 391 -15.65 -13.81 0.86
CA ALA A 391 -16.59 -13.65 -0.26
C ALA A 391 -17.90 -12.97 0.15
N CYS A 392 -18.50 -13.35 1.28
CA CYS A 392 -19.76 -12.75 1.73
C CYS A 392 -19.64 -11.24 2.01
N GLN A 393 -18.52 -10.83 2.61
CA GLN A 393 -18.24 -9.41 2.85
C GLN A 393 -17.99 -8.68 1.53
N ILE A 394 -17.20 -9.26 0.62
CA ILE A 394 -16.92 -8.69 -0.70
C ILE A 394 -18.20 -8.48 -1.50
N ILE A 395 -19.09 -9.49 -1.51
CA ILE A 395 -20.34 -9.46 -2.27
C ILE A 395 -21.31 -8.39 -1.73
N LEU A 396 -21.52 -8.35 -0.40
CA LEU A 396 -22.37 -7.33 0.21
C LEU A 396 -21.81 -5.92 -0.01
N MET A 397 -20.50 -5.76 0.12
CA MET A 397 -19.86 -4.46 -0.13
C MET A 397 -19.96 -4.04 -1.60
N ALA A 398 -19.78 -4.94 -2.56
CA ALA A 398 -20.01 -4.66 -3.98
C ALA A 398 -21.45 -4.20 -4.26
N PHE A 399 -22.42 -4.89 -3.66
CA PHE A 399 -23.84 -4.55 -3.79
C PHE A 399 -24.14 -3.14 -3.23
N LEU A 400 -23.64 -2.84 -2.02
CA LEU A 400 -23.80 -1.53 -1.39
C LEU A 400 -23.08 -0.43 -2.18
N HIS A 401 -21.85 -0.67 -2.63
CA HIS A 401 -21.11 0.30 -3.44
C HIS A 401 -21.87 0.63 -4.73
N ARG A 402 -22.45 -0.36 -5.41
CA ARG A 402 -23.18 -0.13 -6.66
C ARG A 402 -24.41 0.75 -6.47
N LEU A 403 -25.13 0.58 -5.36
CA LEU A 403 -26.42 1.22 -5.11
C LEU A 403 -26.30 2.54 -4.33
N VAL A 404 -25.41 2.62 -3.35
CA VAL A 404 -25.22 3.81 -2.51
C VAL A 404 -24.44 4.90 -3.25
N ASN A 405 -23.43 4.55 -4.07
CA ASN A 405 -22.60 5.55 -4.75
C ASN A 405 -23.36 6.41 -5.79
N GLY A 406 -24.62 6.09 -6.09
CA GLY A 406 -25.51 6.88 -6.92
C GLY A 406 -26.02 8.18 -6.27
N GLY A 407 -25.86 8.34 -4.95
CA GLY A 407 -26.29 9.55 -4.22
C GLY A 407 -25.79 9.72 -2.78
N GLY A 408 -25.17 8.70 -2.17
CA GLY A 408 -24.65 8.72 -0.80
C GLY A 408 -23.20 8.26 -0.70
N HIS A 409 -22.72 8.15 0.55
CA HIS A 409 -21.37 7.73 0.91
C HIS A 409 -21.42 6.46 1.75
N LEU A 410 -20.46 5.57 1.55
CA LEU A 410 -20.30 4.34 2.30
C LEU A 410 -18.99 4.41 3.07
N ASP A 411 -19.04 4.54 4.39
CA ASP A 411 -17.84 4.49 5.21
C ASP A 411 -17.68 3.10 5.82
N ARG A 412 -16.47 2.54 5.66
CA ARG A 412 -16.06 1.31 6.33
C ARG A 412 -15.24 1.66 7.56
N GLU A 413 -15.36 0.84 8.60
CA GLU A 413 -14.58 1.01 9.83
C GLU A 413 -14.67 2.40 10.40
N TYR A 414 -15.91 2.90 10.49
CA TYR A 414 -16.13 4.20 11.06
C TYR A 414 -15.60 4.20 12.50
N ALA A 415 -14.51 4.94 12.72
CA ALA A 415 -13.83 5.04 13.99
C ALA A 415 -14.68 5.91 14.92
N ALA A 416 -15.64 5.28 15.58
CA ALA A 416 -16.29 5.84 16.75
C ALA A 416 -15.60 5.24 17.99
N GLY A 417 -14.35 5.60 18.31
CA GLY A 417 -13.62 5.12 19.50
C GLY A 417 -12.71 3.90 19.26
N THR A 418 -12.63 2.98 20.23
CA THR A 418 -11.62 1.87 20.28
C THR A 418 -11.93 0.63 19.45
N LYS A 419 -13.12 0.53 18.86
CA LYS A 419 -13.54 -0.56 17.97
C LYS A 419 -14.15 0.05 16.70
N ARG A 420 -14.17 -0.70 15.59
CA ARG A 420 -14.57 -0.21 14.25
C ARG A 420 -15.92 -0.80 13.81
N LEU A 421 -16.89 0.05 13.47
CA LEU A 421 -18.17 -0.37 12.88
C LEU A 421 -17.93 -0.84 11.44
N ASP A 422 -18.46 -2.00 11.05
CA ASP A 422 -18.16 -2.54 9.73
C ASP A 422 -18.62 -1.63 8.59
N VAL A 423 -19.87 -1.13 8.64
CA VAL A 423 -20.43 -0.27 7.58
C VAL A 423 -21.30 0.85 8.18
N LEU A 424 -21.05 2.08 7.71
CA LEU A 424 -21.91 3.24 7.92
C LEU A 424 -22.33 3.82 6.57
N ILE A 425 -23.63 3.87 6.31
CA ILE A 425 -24.18 4.54 5.12
C ILE A 425 -24.53 5.97 5.52
N ARG A 426 -24.04 6.94 4.76
CA ARG A 426 -24.38 8.37 4.89
C ARG A 426 -25.11 8.85 3.63
N TRP A 427 -26.38 9.20 3.78
CA TRP A 427 -27.20 9.63 2.65
C TRP A 427 -27.66 11.09 2.81
N PRO A 428 -27.25 12.01 1.92
CA PRO A 428 -27.71 13.39 1.95
C PRO A 428 -29.14 13.49 1.41
N TYR A 429 -30.03 14.17 2.14
CA TYR A 429 -31.41 14.39 1.72
C TYR A 429 -31.87 15.83 2.03
N PRO A 430 -32.83 16.38 1.27
CA PRO A 430 -33.39 17.71 1.56
C PRO A 430 -34.29 17.66 2.80
N GLY A 431 -34.04 18.55 3.74
CA GLY A 431 -34.89 18.79 4.90
C GLY A 431 -36.13 19.61 4.53
N PRO A 432 -37.10 19.70 5.46
CA PRO A 432 -38.37 20.39 5.24
C PRO A 432 -38.20 21.88 4.88
N ASP A 433 -37.12 22.53 5.31
CA ASP A 433 -36.83 23.94 5.04
C ASP A 433 -35.77 24.14 3.92
N GLY A 434 -35.46 23.07 3.17
CA GLY A 434 -34.48 23.07 2.08
C GLY A 434 -33.03 22.95 2.54
N GLU A 435 -32.78 22.77 3.84
CA GLU A 435 -31.47 22.45 4.40
C GLU A 435 -31.03 21.05 4.00
N ARG A 436 -29.72 20.83 3.87
CA ARG A 436 -29.19 19.52 3.47
C ARG A 436 -28.93 18.67 4.73
N LEU A 437 -29.80 17.72 5.00
CA LEU A 437 -29.67 16.79 6.12
C LEU A 437 -28.91 15.54 5.70
N MET A 438 -28.41 14.78 6.68
CA MET A 438 -27.65 13.55 6.46
C MET A 438 -28.28 12.41 7.25
N GLN A 439 -28.85 11.43 6.53
CA GLN A 439 -29.28 10.17 7.12
C GLN A 439 -28.06 9.28 7.36
N ARG A 440 -28.05 8.56 8.47
CA ARG A 440 -26.97 7.66 8.86
C ARG A 440 -27.55 6.30 9.23
N GLU A 441 -27.08 5.25 8.59
CA GLU A 441 -27.49 3.87 8.87
C GLU A 441 -26.28 3.02 9.22
N ALA A 442 -26.29 2.40 10.40
CA ALA A 442 -25.20 1.55 10.88
C ALA A 442 -25.49 0.08 10.61
N MET A 443 -24.49 -0.64 10.12
CA MET A 443 -24.57 -2.05 9.82
C MET A 443 -23.31 -2.80 10.28
N GLU A 444 -23.54 -3.95 10.92
CA GLU A 444 -22.51 -4.86 11.42
C GLU A 444 -22.62 -6.20 10.68
N LEU A 445 -21.48 -6.82 10.35
CA LEU A 445 -21.43 -8.05 9.57
C LEU A 445 -20.79 -9.17 10.41
N LYS A 446 -21.43 -10.34 10.44
CA LYS A 446 -20.90 -11.56 11.06
C LYS A 446 -20.98 -12.73 10.11
N VAL A 447 -20.01 -13.64 10.20
CA VAL A 447 -20.00 -14.90 9.45
C VAL A 447 -20.09 -16.05 10.45
N TRP A 448 -21.14 -16.84 10.37
CA TRP A 448 -21.32 -18.03 11.20
C TRP A 448 -20.63 -19.23 10.54
N ARG A 449 -19.56 -19.71 11.16
CA ARG A 449 -18.72 -20.80 10.65
C ARG A 449 -19.01 -22.11 11.37
N ALA A 450 -18.64 -23.23 10.75
CA ALA A 450 -18.71 -24.56 11.36
C ALA A 450 -17.93 -24.60 12.69
N GLY A 451 -18.53 -25.21 13.72
CA GLY A 451 -17.90 -25.34 15.05
C GLY A 451 -17.79 -24.05 15.87
N LYS A 452 -18.45 -22.95 15.45
CA LYS A 452 -18.56 -21.71 16.23
C LYS A 452 -19.99 -21.50 16.73
N ASP A 453 -20.10 -20.84 17.89
CA ASP A 453 -21.40 -20.43 18.45
C ASP A 453 -22.09 -19.40 17.54
N ASP A 454 -23.40 -19.26 17.70
CA ASP A 454 -24.19 -18.27 16.95
C ASP A 454 -23.66 -16.86 17.25
N PRO A 455 -23.19 -16.09 16.24
CA PRO A 455 -22.59 -14.78 16.45
C PRO A 455 -23.62 -13.69 16.79
N LEU A 456 -24.91 -14.02 16.88
CA LEU A 456 -25.99 -13.07 17.18
C LEU A 456 -25.75 -12.25 18.47
N PRO A 457 -25.44 -12.85 19.65
CA PRO A 457 -25.28 -12.08 20.88
C PRO A 457 -24.09 -11.10 20.80
N ASP A 458 -22.96 -11.58 20.27
CA ASP A 458 -21.75 -10.79 20.10
C ASP A 458 -21.95 -9.65 19.10
N GLY A 459 -22.64 -9.93 17.99
CA GLY A 459 -23.00 -8.94 16.98
C GLY A 459 -23.91 -7.84 17.52
N LEU A 460 -24.92 -8.20 18.32
CA LEU A 460 -25.83 -7.24 18.96
C LEU A 460 -25.09 -6.37 19.98
N ALA A 461 -24.24 -6.95 20.82
CA ALA A 461 -23.45 -6.19 21.81
C ALA A 461 -22.47 -5.22 21.14
N GLN A 462 -21.83 -5.63 20.05
CA GLN A 462 -20.93 -4.78 19.27
C GLN A 462 -21.68 -3.64 18.59
N LEU A 463 -22.81 -3.93 17.91
CA LEU A 463 -23.63 -2.92 17.25
C LEU A 463 -24.20 -1.90 18.24
N ASP A 464 -24.62 -2.34 19.44
CA ASP A 464 -25.15 -1.46 20.48
C ASP A 464 -24.17 -0.36 20.88
N GLY A 465 -22.89 -0.71 21.06
CA GLY A 465 -21.83 0.25 21.38
C GLY A 465 -21.62 1.29 20.27
N TYR A 466 -21.85 0.94 19.00
CA TYR A 466 -21.76 1.90 17.90
C TYR A 466 -22.99 2.77 17.77
N LEU A 467 -24.18 2.19 17.95
CA LEU A 467 -25.43 2.94 17.91
C LEU A 467 -25.45 4.01 19.01
N ASP A 468 -24.94 3.71 20.20
CA ASP A 468 -24.75 4.69 21.28
C ASP A 468 -23.89 5.87 20.86
N ARG A 469 -22.69 5.60 20.33
CA ARG A 469 -21.73 6.62 19.93
C ARG A 469 -22.20 7.46 18.75
N LEU A 470 -22.93 6.86 17.82
CA LEU A 470 -23.51 7.55 16.65
C LEU A 470 -24.84 8.23 16.96
N SER A 471 -25.36 8.09 18.20
CA SER A 471 -26.68 8.57 18.60
C SER A 471 -27.80 8.03 17.69
N LEU A 472 -27.68 6.77 17.28
CA LEU A 472 -28.64 6.06 16.44
C LEU A 472 -29.53 5.15 17.30
N THR A 473 -30.81 5.08 16.95
CA THR A 473 -31.79 4.23 17.64
C THR A 473 -32.03 2.90 16.93
N THR A 474 -31.55 2.77 15.70
CA THR A 474 -31.74 1.62 14.81
C THR A 474 -30.44 1.20 14.13
N GLY A 475 -30.27 -0.10 13.91
CA GLY A 475 -29.15 -0.65 13.15
C GLY A 475 -29.49 -1.97 12.46
N VAL A 476 -28.58 -2.44 11.62
CA VAL A 476 -28.72 -3.71 10.90
C VAL A 476 -27.58 -4.66 11.29
N LEU A 477 -27.92 -5.90 11.60
CA LEU A 477 -26.95 -6.97 11.80
C LEU A 477 -27.12 -8.01 10.70
N VAL A 478 -26.10 -8.20 9.87
CA VAL A 478 -26.09 -9.21 8.81
C VAL A 478 -25.27 -10.41 9.26
N ILE A 479 -25.89 -11.59 9.31
CA ILE A 479 -25.24 -12.85 9.68
C ILE A 479 -25.25 -13.76 8.45
N PHE A 480 -24.08 -14.08 7.92
CA PHE A 480 -23.92 -15.05 6.84
C PHE A 480 -23.66 -16.45 7.40
N ASP A 481 -24.59 -17.37 7.19
CA ASP A 481 -24.45 -18.76 7.62
C ASP A 481 -23.67 -19.59 6.58
N ARG A 482 -22.45 -19.98 6.95
CA ARG A 482 -21.53 -20.78 6.13
C ARG A 482 -21.36 -22.19 6.64
N ARG A 483 -22.17 -22.62 7.60
CA ARG A 483 -22.12 -23.98 8.11
C ARG A 483 -22.54 -24.97 7.01
N PRO A 484 -21.94 -26.18 6.95
CA PRO A 484 -22.36 -27.22 6.02
C PRO A 484 -23.85 -27.59 6.17
N GLU A 485 -24.39 -27.43 7.38
CA GLU A 485 -25.79 -27.70 7.72
C GLU A 485 -26.72 -26.50 7.51
N ALA A 486 -26.20 -25.39 6.99
CA ALA A 486 -26.99 -24.19 6.72
C ALA A 486 -28.10 -24.46 5.70
N THR A 487 -29.17 -23.68 5.77
CA THR A 487 -30.33 -23.82 4.88
C THR A 487 -29.93 -23.69 3.40
N PRO A 488 -30.67 -24.34 2.50
CA PRO A 488 -30.44 -24.22 1.06
C PRO A 488 -30.49 -22.76 0.61
N TRP A 489 -29.65 -22.38 -0.37
CA TRP A 489 -29.50 -21.02 -0.87
C TRP A 489 -30.83 -20.30 -1.16
N LYS A 490 -31.81 -21.01 -1.71
CA LYS A 490 -33.14 -20.47 -2.06
C LYS A 490 -33.98 -20.03 -0.85
N GLU A 491 -33.66 -20.55 0.34
CA GLU A 491 -34.39 -20.29 1.59
C GLU A 491 -33.63 -19.32 2.52
N ARG A 492 -32.41 -18.92 2.17
CA ARG A 492 -31.59 -17.97 2.94
C ARG A 492 -32.14 -16.55 2.86
N GLY A 493 -31.85 -15.71 3.85
CA GLY A 493 -32.31 -14.31 3.86
C GLY A 493 -33.64 -14.12 4.60
N CYS A 494 -33.65 -14.47 5.89
CA CYS A 494 -34.75 -14.19 6.80
C CYS A 494 -34.49 -12.88 7.56
N PHE A 495 -35.56 -12.11 7.78
CA PHE A 495 -35.54 -10.90 8.61
C PHE A 495 -36.11 -11.20 9.99
N GLU A 496 -35.33 -10.91 11.02
CA GLU A 496 -35.74 -10.98 12.42
C GLU A 496 -35.61 -9.60 13.06
N ARG A 497 -36.49 -9.28 14.01
CA ARG A 497 -36.33 -8.10 14.86
C ARG A 497 -35.68 -8.53 16.17
N ALA A 498 -34.56 -7.91 16.49
CA ALA A 498 -33.86 -8.11 17.75
C ALA A 498 -33.75 -6.79 18.51
N THR A 499 -33.47 -6.90 19.80
CA THR A 499 -33.19 -5.74 20.66
C THR A 499 -31.79 -5.89 21.22
N THR A 500 -31.01 -4.81 21.16
CA THR A 500 -29.68 -4.74 21.78
C THR A 500 -29.76 -4.78 23.31
N PRO A 501 -28.64 -5.04 24.02
CA PRO A 501 -28.60 -4.98 25.49
C PRO A 501 -29.12 -3.67 26.07
N SER A 502 -28.91 -2.53 25.40
CA SER A 502 -29.41 -1.22 25.83
C SER A 502 -30.82 -0.86 25.33
N GLY A 503 -31.55 -1.78 24.69
CA GLY A 503 -32.95 -1.56 24.28
C GLY A 503 -33.17 -0.97 22.88
N ARG A 504 -32.12 -0.79 22.07
CA ARG A 504 -32.22 -0.28 20.68
C ARG A 504 -32.70 -1.35 19.71
N GLN A 505 -33.45 -0.94 18.70
CA GLN A 505 -34.06 -1.84 17.70
C GLN A 505 -33.04 -2.23 16.63
N VAL A 506 -32.93 -3.52 16.34
CA VAL A 506 -32.02 -4.03 15.30
C VAL A 506 -32.77 -4.94 14.35
N THR A 507 -32.59 -4.69 13.05
CA THR A 507 -33.01 -5.63 12.00
C THR A 507 -31.90 -6.63 11.79
N VAL A 508 -32.16 -7.90 12.06
CA VAL A 508 -31.22 -9.00 11.83
C VAL A 508 -31.56 -9.64 10.49
N LEU A 509 -30.59 -9.67 9.58
CA LEU A 509 -30.66 -10.39 8.32
C LEU A 509 -29.82 -11.66 8.46
N ARG A 510 -30.45 -12.83 8.43
CA ARG A 510 -29.76 -14.13 8.40
C ARG A 510 -29.74 -14.66 6.96
N GLY A 511 -28.57 -14.61 6.33
CA GLY A 511 -28.32 -14.97 4.94
C GLY A 511 -27.43 -16.18 4.76
#